data_AF-A0A350PI19-F1
#
_entry.id   AF-A0A350PI19-F1
#
_cell.length_a   1.000
_cell.length_b   1.000
_cell.length_c   1.000
_cell.angle_alpha   90.00
_cell.angle_beta   90.00
_cell.angle_gamma   90.00
#
_symmetry.space_group_name_H-M   'P 1'
#
loop_
_entity.id
_entity.type
_entity.pdbx_description
1 polymer ?
#
loop_
_entity_poly.entity_id
_entity_poly.type
_entity_poly.pdbx_seq_one_letter_code
_entity_poly.pdbx_strand_id
1 'polypeptide(L)'
;IDEEKFLEAKRIEQRTLFDIEMIQEIGYCSGIENYSRYLSARKPGERPFCLLDYFPDDFLTVVDESHQTIPQISAMYGGDRSRKVQLVDHGFR
;
A
#
# COMPACT_ATOMS: atom_id res chain seq x y z
N ILE A 1 26.31 4.62 15.89
CA ILE A 1 24.95 4.81 15.33
C ILE A 1 25.10 4.53 13.85
N ASP A 2 24.49 3.43 13.39
CA ASP A 2 24.10 3.20 11.99
C ASP A 2 25.15 2.71 10.97
N GLU A 3 25.86 1.60 11.25
CA GLU A 3 26.62 0.87 10.22
C GLU A 3 25.82 -0.24 9.51
N GLU A 4 24.55 -0.49 9.86
CA GLU A 4 23.89 -1.77 9.53
C GLU A 4 22.81 -1.73 8.43
N LYS A 5 22.55 -0.59 7.76
CA LYS A 5 21.55 -0.51 6.67
C LYS A 5 21.95 0.32 5.44
N PHE A 6 23.25 0.42 5.14
CA PHE A 6 23.71 1.18 3.96
C PHE A 6 23.12 0.68 2.64
N LEU A 7 22.93 -0.64 2.51
CA LEU A 7 22.38 -1.23 1.29
C LEU A 7 20.89 -0.89 1.14
N GLU A 8 20.12 -1.01 2.22
CA GLU A 8 18.70 -0.64 2.28
C GLU A 8 18.51 0.85 2.04
N ALA A 9 19.33 1.71 2.65
CA ALA A 9 19.30 3.16 2.46
C ALA A 9 19.56 3.54 1.00
N LYS A 10 20.61 2.98 0.40
CA LYS A 10 20.91 3.18 -1.02
C LYS A 10 19.79 2.66 -1.92
N ARG A 11 19.21 1.51 -1.57
CA ARG A 11 18.12 0.88 -2.34
C ARG A 11 16.86 1.76 -2.34
N ILE A 12 16.42 2.23 -1.18
CA ILE A 12 15.22 3.06 -1.08
C ILE A 12 15.41 4.41 -1.75
N GLU A 13 16.59 5.02 -1.60
CA GLU A 13 16.93 6.29 -2.23
C GLU A 13 16.88 6.18 -3.75
N GLN A 14 17.63 5.24 -4.33
CA GLN A 14 17.69 5.05 -5.78
C GLN A 14 16.31 4.73 -6.38
N ARG A 15 15.54 3.85 -5.73
CA ARG A 15 14.22 3.46 -6.21
C ARG A 15 13.24 4.64 -6.14
N THR A 16 13.23 5.37 -5.04
CA THR A 16 12.27 6.46 -4.81
C THR A 16 12.56 7.65 -5.72
N LEU A 17 13.83 8.02 -5.91
CA LEU A 17 14.20 9.10 -6.82
C LEU A 17 13.81 8.79 -8.26
N PHE A 18 14.09 7.56 -8.73
CA PHE A 18 13.67 7.11 -10.05
C PHE A 18 12.14 7.12 -10.22
N ASP A 19 11.40 6.61 -9.23
CA ASP A 19 9.93 6.61 -9.28
C ASP A 19 9.37 8.05 -9.29
N ILE A 20 10.00 9.00 -8.58
CA ILE A 20 9.63 10.43 -8.59
C ILE A 20 9.88 11.06 -9.96
N GLU A 21 11.06 10.83 -10.56
CA GLU A 21 11.39 11.32 -11.91
C GLU A 21 10.37 10.81 -12.93
N MET A 22 10.02 9.52 -12.89
CA MET A 22 9.01 8.91 -13.76
C MET A 22 7.61 9.52 -13.57
N ILE A 23 7.22 9.81 -12.32
CA ILE A 23 5.95 10.49 -12.03
C ILE A 23 5.96 11.92 -12.58
N GLN A 24 7.08 12.65 -12.48
CA GLN A 24 7.18 14.04 -12.96
C GLN A 24 7.17 14.13 -14.49
N GLU A 25 7.88 13.24 -15.18
CA GLU A 25 8.04 13.30 -16.64
C GLU A 25 6.89 12.61 -17.40
N ILE A 26 6.43 11.45 -16.92
CA ILE A 26 5.47 10.59 -17.64
C ILE A 26 4.09 10.57 -16.94
N GLY A 27 4.01 11.01 -15.68
CA GLY A 27 2.79 10.92 -14.88
C GLY A 27 2.54 9.53 -14.27
N TYR A 28 3.48 8.60 -14.43
CA TYR A 28 3.33 7.21 -13.98
C TYR A 28 4.68 6.55 -13.67
N CYS A 29 4.70 5.65 -12.68
CA CYS A 29 5.84 4.79 -12.37
C CYS A 29 5.41 3.35 -12.04
N SER A 30 6.36 2.42 -12.03
CA SER A 30 6.08 1.01 -11.71
C SER A 30 5.83 0.81 -10.22
N GLY A 31 4.61 0.39 -9.88
CA GLY A 31 4.17 0.27 -8.50
C GLY A 31 3.67 1.59 -7.91
N ILE A 32 3.04 2.42 -8.74
CA ILE A 32 2.48 3.72 -8.33
C ILE A 32 1.51 3.61 -7.13
N GLU A 33 0.87 2.45 -6.94
CA GLU A 33 -0.04 2.19 -5.82
C GLU A 33 0.65 2.30 -4.45
N ASN A 34 1.97 2.17 -4.38
CA ASN A 34 2.75 2.38 -3.16
C ASN A 34 2.75 3.85 -2.71
N TYR A 35 2.48 4.78 -3.64
CA TYR A 35 2.32 6.22 -3.38
C TYR A 35 0.86 6.62 -3.18
N SER A 36 -0.07 5.66 -3.17
CA SER A 36 -1.52 5.90 -3.12
C SER A 36 -1.95 6.88 -2.03
N ARG A 37 -1.35 6.85 -0.83
CA ARG A 37 -1.65 7.80 0.25
C ARG A 37 -1.41 9.25 -0.17
N TYR A 38 -0.26 9.51 -0.81
CA TYR A 38 0.12 10.86 -1.25
C TYR A 38 -0.74 11.32 -2.42
N LEU A 39 -0.99 10.42 -3.39
CA LEU A 39 -1.79 10.71 -4.58
C LEU A 39 -3.27 10.98 -4.25
N SER A 40 -3.78 10.44 -3.14
CA SER A 40 -5.15 10.67 -2.66
C SER A 40 -5.23 11.66 -1.49
N ALA A 41 -4.13 12.34 -1.16
CA ALA A 41 -4.05 13.33 -0.07
C ALA A 41 -4.57 12.84 1.30
N ARG A 42 -4.42 11.54 1.59
CA ARG A 42 -4.87 10.92 2.83
C ARG A 42 -3.84 11.06 3.96
N LYS A 43 -4.30 11.09 5.20
CA LYS A 43 -3.44 11.09 6.39
C LYS A 43 -2.81 9.71 6.64
N PRO A 44 -1.66 9.63 7.32
CA PRO A 44 -1.11 8.35 7.78
C PRO A 44 -2.14 7.57 8.61
N GLY A 45 -2.34 6.29 8.29
CA GLY A 45 -3.30 5.41 8.97
C GLY A 45 -4.74 5.53 8.48
N GLU A 46 -5.07 6.52 7.64
CA GLU A 46 -6.41 6.66 7.07
C GLU A 46 -6.71 5.53 6.08
N ARG A 47 -7.96 5.04 6.07
CA ARG A 47 -8.38 3.94 5.20
C ARG A 47 -8.21 4.30 3.72
N PRO A 48 -7.78 3.36 2.85
CA PRO A 48 -7.79 3.60 1.41
C PRO A 48 -9.20 3.60 0.85
N PHE A 49 -9.35 4.26 -0.30
CA PHE A 49 -10.52 4.06 -1.14
C PHE A 49 -10.54 2.62 -1.65
N CYS A 50 -11.72 2.02 -1.71
CA CYS A 50 -11.95 0.69 -2.24
C CYS A 50 -13.28 0.65 -3.01
N LEU A 51 -13.64 -0.54 -3.51
CA LEU A 51 -14.88 -0.75 -4.25
C LEU A 51 -16.13 -0.26 -3.48
N LEU A 52 -16.14 -0.40 -2.16
CA LEU A 52 -17.30 -0.03 -1.33
C LEU A 52 -17.60 1.48 -1.38
N ASP A 53 -16.60 2.32 -1.64
CA ASP A 53 -16.77 3.78 -1.72
C ASP A 53 -17.51 4.24 -2.98
N TYR A 54 -17.71 3.35 -3.95
CA TYR A 54 -18.46 3.64 -5.18
C TYR A 54 -19.97 3.38 -5.01
N PHE A 55 -20.36 2.70 -3.94
CA PHE A 55 -21.76 2.41 -3.66
C PHE A 55 -22.40 3.55 -2.85
N PRO A 56 -23.72 3.79 -3.01
CA PRO A 56 -24.49 4.62 -2.09
C PRO A 56 -24.42 4.07 -0.65
N ASP A 57 -24.61 4.94 0.35
CA ASP A 57 -24.54 4.55 1.76
C ASP A 57 -25.54 3.45 2.17
N ASP A 58 -26.64 3.29 1.42
CA ASP A 58 -27.73 2.33 1.68
C ASP A 58 -27.63 1.04 0.84
N PHE A 59 -26.47 0.76 0.25
CA PHE A 59 -26.27 -0.45 -0.54
C PHE A 59 -26.41 -1.75 0.26
N LEU A 60 -26.86 -2.80 -0.41
CA LEU A 60 -26.93 -4.16 0.13
C LEU A 60 -25.65 -4.93 -0.20
N THR A 61 -25.00 -5.51 0.81
CA THR A 61 -23.92 -6.48 0.62
C THR A 61 -24.41 -7.88 0.97
N VAL A 62 -24.23 -8.84 0.06
CA VAL A 62 -24.43 -10.26 0.33
C VAL A 62 -23.07 -10.92 0.50
N VAL A 63 -22.85 -11.59 1.62
CA VAL A 63 -21.62 -12.35 1.89
C VAL A 63 -21.94 -13.83 1.77
N ASP A 64 -21.63 -14.39 0.61
CA ASP A 64 -21.75 -15.82 0.39
C ASP A 64 -20.70 -16.59 1.21
N GLU A 65 -21.07 -17.80 1.64
CA GLU A 65 -20.26 -18.66 2.52
C GLU A 65 -19.65 -17.90 3.71
N SER A 66 -20.48 -17.09 4.39
CA SER A 66 -20.03 -16.16 5.44
C SER A 66 -19.18 -16.80 6.54
N HIS A 67 -19.42 -18.08 6.84
CA HIS A 67 -18.65 -18.86 7.80
C HIS A 67 -17.17 -19.05 7.42
N GLN A 68 -16.82 -18.91 6.13
CA GLN A 68 -15.45 -18.86 5.61
C GLN A 68 -15.01 -17.44 5.23
N THR A 69 -15.89 -16.68 4.57
CA THR A 69 -15.57 -15.37 4.00
C THR A 69 -15.27 -14.31 5.08
N ILE A 70 -16.00 -14.32 6.21
CA ILE A 70 -15.77 -13.37 7.31
C ILE A 70 -14.38 -13.56 7.97
N PRO A 71 -13.97 -14.79 8.34
CA PRO A 71 -12.59 -15.06 8.77
C PRO A 71 -11.54 -14.62 7.75
N GLN A 72 -11.77 -14.88 6.46
CA GLN A 72 -10.84 -14.52 5.39
C GLN A 72 -10.63 -13.00 5.31
N ILE A 73 -11.70 -12.20 5.27
CA ILE A 73 -11.63 -10.73 5.24
C ILE A 73 -10.87 -10.20 6.46
N SER A 74 -11.15 -10.75 7.64
CA SER A 74 -10.49 -10.36 8.89
C SER A 74 -8.97 -10.58 8.86
N ALA A 75 -8.51 -11.60 8.12
CA ALA A 75 -7.08 -11.92 7.99
C ALA A 75 -6.34 -11.06 6.94
N MET A 76 -7.06 -10.41 6.00
CA MET A 76 -6.44 -9.72 4.86
C MET A 76 -5.46 -8.62 5.28
N TYR A 77 -5.83 -7.79 6.25
CA TYR A 77 -4.96 -6.70 6.73
C TYR A 77 -3.66 -7.26 7.35
N GLY A 78 -3.76 -8.30 8.18
CA GLY A 78 -2.60 -8.91 8.82
C GLY A 78 -1.64 -9.54 7.81
N GLY A 79 -2.19 -10.26 6.83
CA GLY A 79 -1.42 -10.86 5.75
C GLY A 79 -0.72 -9.83 4.85
N ASP A 80 -1.43 -8.76 4.46
CA ASP A 80 -0.85 -7.69 3.65
C ASP A 80 0.23 -6.91 4.41
N ARG A 81 -0.06 -6.54 5.67
CA ARG A 81 0.87 -5.80 6.52
C ARG A 81 2.15 -6.59 6.74
N SER A 82 2.07 -7.90 7.03
CA SER A 82 3.25 -8.74 7.26
C SER A 82 4.21 -8.71 6.07
N ARG A 83 3.68 -8.87 4.85
CA ARG A 83 4.51 -8.80 3.63
C ARG A 83 5.08 -7.41 3.38
N LYS A 84 4.28 -6.36 3.56
CA LYS A 84 4.72 -4.97 3.31
C LYS A 84 5.78 -4.52 4.32
N VAL A 85 5.66 -4.92 5.59
CA VAL A 85 6.66 -4.61 6.62
C VAL A 85 8.03 -5.16 6.23
N GLN A 86 8.10 -6.39 5.71
CA GLN A 86 9.38 -6.93 5.24
C GLN A 86 10.01 -6.10 4.10
N LEU A 87 9.20 -5.60 3.16
CA LEU A 87 9.72 -4.74 2.09
C LEU A 87 10.27 -3.42 2.63
N VAL A 88 9.58 -2.81 3.60
CA VAL A 88 10.00 -1.57 4.26
C VAL A 88 11.28 -1.79 5.08
N ASP A 89 11.33 -2.86 5.87
CA ASP A 89 12.46 -3.19 6.73
C ASP A 89 13.76 -3.40 5.94
N HIS A 90 13.63 -3.87 4.70
CA HIS A 90 14.71 -4.08 3.74
C HIS A 90 14.78 -2.98 2.64
N GLY A 91 14.19 -1.81 2.84
CA GLY A 91 14.39 -0.64 1.95
C GLY A 91 13.96 -0.83 0.49
N PHE A 92 12.97 -1.69 0.22
CA PHE A 92 12.38 -1.85 -1.11
C PHE A 92 11.24 -0.86 -1.39
N ARG A 93 10.58 -0.36 -0.33
CA ARG A 93 9.45 0.59 -0.39
C ARG A 93 9.43 1.48 0.84
#